data_AF-A0A353F3D9-F1
#
_entry.id   AF-A0A353F3D9-F1
#
_cell.length_a   1.000
_cell.length_b   1.000
_cell.length_c   1.000
_cell.angle_alpha   90.00
_cell.angle_beta   90.00
_cell.angle_gamma   90.00
#
_symmetry.space_group_name_H-M   'P 1'
#
loop_
_entity.id
_entity.type
_entity.pdbx_description
1 polymer ?
#
loop_
_entity_poly.entity_id
_entity_poly.type
_entity_poly.pdbx_seq_one_letter_code
_entity_poly.pdbx_strand_id
1 'polypeptide(L)' 'AFVHCRPDRVVYGATDLKGGAAGGWINLLQSNPPLNHHCEITMGVMEEECVAMLKSFFREAREKKARLKDERGPEK' A
#
# COMPACT_ATOMS: atom_id res chain seq x y z
N ALA A 1 -0.46 10.51 -10.58
CA ALA A 1 -0.03 9.49 -11.55
C ALA A 1 -1.23 8.88 -12.29
N PHE A 2 -2.01 7.96 -11.68
CA PHE A 2 -3.11 7.24 -12.35
C PHE A 2 -4.13 8.14 -13.08
N VAL A 3 -4.66 9.17 -12.41
CA VAL A 3 -5.62 10.12 -13.03
C VAL A 3 -5.08 10.76 -14.32
N HIS A 4 -3.77 11.04 -14.40
CA HIS A 4 -3.15 11.60 -15.60
C HIS A 4 -2.81 10.56 -16.67
N CYS A 5 -2.52 9.32 -16.25
CA CYS A 5 -2.28 8.20 -17.17
C CYS A 5 -3.58 7.66 -17.80
N ARG A 6 -4.73 8.03 -17.24
CA ARG A 6 -6.08 7.67 -17.72
C ARG A 6 -6.29 6.17 -17.99
N PRO A 7 -5.91 5.25 -17.09
CA PRO A 7 -6.31 3.87 -17.24
C PRO A 7 -7.81 3.74 -16.99
N ASP A 8 -8.46 2.87 -17.74
CA ASP A 8 -9.90 2.60 -17.55
C ASP A 8 -10.16 1.91 -16.21
N ARG A 9 -9.25 1.03 -15.79
CA ARG A 9 -9.42 0.18 -14.60
C ARG A 9 -8.14 0.06 -13.77
N VAL A 10 -8.33 0.04 -12.46
CA VAL A 10 -7.29 -0.27 -11.47
C VAL A 10 -7.70 -1.52 -10.70
N VAL A 11 -6.79 -2.49 -10.65
CA VAL A 11 -6.97 -3.74 -9.90
C VAL A 11 -5.84 -3.87 -8.89
N TYR A 12 -6.18 -4.13 -7.63
CA TYR A 12 -5.19 -4.33 -6.58
C TYR A 12 -5.63 -5.36 -5.53
N GLY A 13 -4.67 -5.91 -4.80
CA GLY A 13 -4.90 -6.91 -3.75
C GLY A 13 -5.20 -6.28 -2.39
N ALA A 14 -4.17 -6.12 -1.57
CA ALA A 14 -4.31 -5.61 -0.21
C ALA A 14 -4.69 -4.12 -0.16
N THR A 15 -5.68 -3.78 0.66
CA THR A 15 -6.07 -2.38 0.91
C THR A 15 -5.15 -1.73 1.95
N ASP A 16 -4.69 -0.51 1.69
CA ASP A 16 -3.97 0.31 2.66
C ASP A 16 -4.91 1.33 3.31
N LEU A 17 -5.34 1.05 4.54
CA LEU A 17 -6.22 1.93 5.32
C LEU A 17 -5.52 3.21 5.81
N LYS A 18 -4.19 3.24 5.84
CA LYS A 18 -3.40 4.37 6.37
C LYS A 18 -2.99 5.35 5.27
N GLY A 19 -2.66 4.83 4.09
CA GLY A 19 -2.11 5.64 2.98
C GLY A 19 -2.78 5.44 1.63
N GLY A 20 -3.73 4.50 1.50
CA GLY A 20 -4.34 4.17 0.21
C GLY A 20 -5.23 5.28 -0.34
N ALA A 21 -5.10 5.57 -1.64
CA ALA A 21 -5.84 6.64 -2.32
C ALA A 21 -6.90 6.14 -3.33
N ALA A 22 -7.16 4.83 -3.36
CA ALA A 22 -8.12 4.17 -4.24
C ALA A 22 -9.26 3.48 -3.44
N GLY A 23 -9.69 4.10 -2.33
CA GLY A 23 -10.71 3.54 -1.42
C GLY A 23 -10.20 3.15 -0.04
N GLY A 24 -8.95 3.46 0.30
CA GLY A 24 -8.37 3.28 1.64
C GLY A 24 -8.58 4.52 2.50
N TRP A 25 -7.52 5.28 2.75
CA TRP A 25 -7.57 6.56 3.44
C TRP A 25 -8.42 7.60 2.69
N ILE A 26 -8.26 7.67 1.36
CA ILE A 26 -9.05 8.50 0.46
C ILE A 26 -9.39 7.72 -0.82
N ASN A 27 -10.36 8.22 -1.59
CA ASN A 27 -10.66 7.70 -2.92
C ASN A 27 -10.57 8.83 -3.97
N LEU A 28 -9.37 9.00 -4.53
CA LEU A 28 -9.11 10.01 -5.56
C LEU A 28 -9.60 9.59 -6.94
N LEU A 29 -9.59 8.28 -7.22
CA LEU A 29 -9.96 7.75 -8.53
C LEU A 29 -11.48 7.81 -8.78
N GLN A 30 -12.27 7.96 -7.71
CA GLN A 30 -13.72 8.11 -7.75
C GLN A 30 -14.18 9.24 -6.82
N SER A 31 -13.38 10.31 -6.70
CA SER A 31 -13.66 11.41 -5.78
C SER A 31 -14.94 12.18 -6.12
N ASN A 32 -15.50 12.86 -5.13
CA ASN A 32 -16.59 13.82 -5.32
C ASN A 32 -16.23 15.16 -4.63
N PRO A 33 -15.99 16.26 -5.37
CA PRO A 33 -16.15 16.40 -6.82
C PRO A 33 -15.14 15.54 -7.62
N PRO A 34 -15.50 15.14 -8.85
CA PRO A 34 -14.66 14.29 -9.66
C PRO A 34 -13.44 15.05 -10.19
N LEU A 35 -12.31 14.35 -10.27
CA LEU A 35 -11.17 14.78 -11.06
C LEU A 35 -11.43 14.56 -12.55
N ASN A 36 -10.50 15.00 -13.40
CA ASN A 36 -10.63 14.96 -14.86
C ASN A 36 -10.54 13.55 -15.49
N HIS A 37 -10.47 12.48 -14.69
CA HIS A 37 -10.55 11.09 -15.13
C HIS A 37 -11.03 10.21 -13.98
N HIS A 38 -11.85 9.19 -14.28
CA HIS A 38 -12.38 8.22 -13.33
C HIS A 38 -11.87 6.82 -13.70
N CYS A 39 -11.58 6.00 -12.69
CA CYS A 39 -11.19 4.61 -12.90
C CYS A 39 -12.21 3.66 -12.26
N GLU A 40 -12.54 2.58 -12.97
CA GLU A 40 -13.16 1.42 -12.32
C GLU A 40 -12.15 0.79 -11.35
N ILE A 41 -12.60 0.42 -10.15
CA ILE A 41 -11.73 -0.17 -9.13
C ILE A 41 -12.19 -1.61 -8.84
N THR A 42 -11.24 -2.54 -8.86
CA THR A 42 -11.42 -3.88 -8.28
C THR A 42 -10.36 -4.11 -7.22
N MET A 43 -10.80 -4.23 -5.98
CA MET A 43 -9.92 -4.45 -4.83
C MET A 43 -10.07 -5.87 -4.30
N GLY A 44 -9.09 -6.33 -3.51
CA GLY A 44 -9.14 -7.62 -2.85
C GLY A 44 -8.65 -8.80 -3.70
N VAL A 45 -8.11 -8.56 -4.90
CA VAL A 45 -7.63 -9.65 -5.76
C VAL A 45 -6.35 -10.26 -5.18
N MET A 46 -6.44 -11.53 -4.75
CA MET A 46 -5.35 -12.21 -4.03
C MET A 46 -4.91 -11.43 -2.77
N GLU A 47 -5.89 -10.89 -2.03
CA GLU A 47 -5.62 -10.07 -0.85
C GLU A 47 -4.81 -10.81 0.20
N GLU A 48 -5.14 -12.07 0.49
CA GLU A 48 -4.47 -12.86 1.52
C GLU A 48 -2.98 -13.02 1.21
N GLU A 49 -2.63 -13.35 -0.03
CA GLU A 49 -1.25 -13.50 -0.49
C GLU A 49 -0.51 -12.15 -0.48
N CYS A 50 -1.15 -11.09 -0.96
CA CYS A 50 -0.58 -9.75 -0.92
C CYS A 50 -0.27 -9.30 0.51
N VAL A 51 -1.21 -9.54 1.44
CA VAL A 51 -1.05 -9.23 2.87
C VAL A 51 0.06 -10.09 3.48
N ALA A 52 0.13 -11.38 3.14
CA ALA A 52 1.18 -12.28 3.62
C ALA A 52 2.58 -11.81 3.21
N MET A 53 2.75 -11.39 1.94
CA MET A 53 4.02 -10.83 1.45
C MET A 53 4.43 -9.57 2.23
N LEU A 54 3.51 -8.61 2.40
CA LEU A 54 3.79 -7.39 3.17
C LEU A 54 4.16 -7.70 4.63
N LYS A 55 3.44 -8.62 5.27
CA LYS A 55 3.72 -9.04 6.65
C LYS A 55 5.11 -9.67 6.79
N SER A 56 5.50 -10.55 5.86
CA SER A 56 6.84 -11.18 5.89
C SER A 56 7.93 -10.13 5.76
N PHE A 57 7.82 -9.25 4.76
CA PHE A 57 8.80 -8.20 4.50
C PHE A 57 9.05 -7.33 5.74
N PHE A 58 7.98 -6.81 6.36
CA PHE A 58 8.14 -5.94 7.53
C PHE A 58 8.60 -6.69 8.78
N ARG A 59 8.26 -7.98 8.93
CA ARG A 59 8.81 -8.82 10.01
C ARG A 59 10.32 -8.95 9.86
N GLU A 60 10.79 -9.36 8.70
CA GLU A 60 12.22 -9.54 8.41
C GLU A 60 13.00 -8.22 8.58
N ALA A 61 12.43 -7.10 8.11
CA ALA A 61 13.03 -5.78 8.27
C ALA A 61 13.19 -5.38 9.75
N ARG A 62 12.19 -5.68 10.60
CA ARG A 62 12.25 -5.40 12.05
C ARG A 62 13.28 -6.29 12.75
N GLU A 63 13.34 -7.57 12.41
CA GLU A 63 14.33 -8.50 12.95
C GLU A 63 15.76 -8.09 12.57
N LYS A 64 15.98 -7.70 11.31
CA LYS A 64 17.27 -7.16 10.85
C LYS A 64 17.66 -5.91 11.63
N LYS A 65 16.73 -4.98 11.85
CA LYS A 65 16.98 -3.78 12.66
C LYS A 65 17.33 -4.11 14.11
N ALA A 66 16.67 -5.11 14.71
CA ALA A 66 16.95 -5.55 16.07
C ALA A 66 18.37 -6.14 16.20
N ARG A 67 18.77 -7.04 15.28
CA ARG A 67 20.13 -7.62 15.24
C ARG A 67 21.21 -6.54 15.10
N LEU A 68 21.02 -5.62 14.17
CA LEU A 68 21.96 -4.51 13.97
C LEU A 68 22.07 -3.59 15.19
N LYS A 69 21.01 -3.46 16.00
CA LYS A 69 21.05 -2.66 17.23
C LYS A 69 21.83 -3.38 18.32
N ASP A 70 21.68 -4.70 18.43
CA ASP A 70 22.42 -5.54 19.38
C ASP A 70 23.94 -5.52 19.08
N GLU A 71 24.30 -5.65 17.80
CA GLU A 71 25.69 -5.61 17.33
C GLU A 71 26.38 -4.25 17.54
N ARG A 72 25.62 -3.15 17.55
CA ARG A 72 26.18 -1.79 17.65
C ARG A 72 26.55 -1.39 19.08
N GLY A 73 26.14 -2.18 20.09
CA GLY A 73 26.35 -1.88 21.52
C GLY A 73 25.68 -0.58 21.99
N PRO A 74 25.57 -0.32 23.31
CA PRO A 74 25.10 0.97 23.78
C PRO A 74 26.07 2.07 23.34
N GLU A 75 25.55 3.05 22.62
CA GLU A 75 26.26 4.28 22.26
C GLU A 75 26.71 4.95 23.57
N LYS A 76 28.03 5.06 23.79
CA LYS A 76 28.62 5.72 24.95
C LYS A 76 28.44 7.23 24.88
#